data_AF-A0A847FX90-F1
#
_entry.id   AF-A0A847FX90-F1
#
_cell.length_a   1.000
_cell.length_b   1.000
_cell.length_c   1.000
_cell.angle_alpha   90.00
_cell.angle_beta   90.00
_cell.angle_gamma   90.00
#
_symmetry.space_group_name_H-M   'P 1'
#
loop_
_entity.id
_entity.type
_entity.pdbx_description
1 polymer ?
#
loop_
_entity_poly.entity_id
_entity_poly.type
_entity_poly.pdbx_seq_one_letter_code
_entity_poly.pdbx_strand_id
1 'polypeptide(L)' 'MSEPPTTSYTPSRSHQSQLFSVRLWLEDLGEGRSEWRGQVQDVRTGERRYFRDWARLVACLQEMLDTRSAGTQ' A
#
# COMPACT_ATOMS: atom_id res chain seq x y z
N MET A 1 -46.07 -26.11 8.22
CA MET A 1 -45.26 -24.90 8.41
C MET A 1 -43.83 -25.38 8.48
N SER A 2 -43.11 -25.36 7.36
CA SER A 2 -41.74 -25.88 7.24
C SER A 2 -40.77 -24.71 7.27
N GLU A 3 -39.78 -24.79 8.14
CA GLU A 3 -38.77 -23.75 8.37
C GLU A 3 -37.99 -23.42 7.08
N PRO A 4 -37.63 -22.15 6.85
CA PRO A 4 -36.82 -21.80 5.68
C PRO A 4 -35.43 -22.43 5.81
N PRO A 5 -34.77 -22.81 4.70
CA PRO A 5 -33.42 -23.31 4.76
C PRO A 5 -32.52 -22.25 5.39
N THR A 6 -31.85 -22.60 6.49
CA THR A 6 -30.78 -21.80 7.07
C THR A 6 -29.72 -21.65 5.99
N THR A 7 -29.74 -20.53 5.28
CA THR A 7 -28.66 -20.16 4.38
C THR A 7 -27.44 -20.00 5.25
N SER A 8 -26.55 -20.98 5.22
CA SER A 8 -25.21 -20.89 5.77
C SER A 8 -24.51 -19.74 5.06
N TYR A 9 -24.59 -18.55 5.67
CA TYR A 9 -23.84 -17.38 5.25
C TYR A 9 -22.37 -17.73 5.39
N THR A 10 -21.74 -18.09 4.27
CA THR A 10 -20.29 -18.21 4.24
C THR A 10 -19.78 -16.79 4.45
N PRO A 11 -19.04 -16.49 5.54
CA PRO A 11 -18.54 -15.15 5.74
C PRO A 11 -17.69 -14.80 4.51
N SER A 12 -18.09 -13.74 3.80
CA SER A 12 -17.29 -13.18 2.73
C SER A 12 -15.93 -12.85 3.34
N ARG A 13 -14.85 -13.47 2.84
CA ARG A 13 -13.50 -13.07 3.22
C ARG A 13 -13.43 -11.58 2.93
N SER A 14 -13.28 -10.76 3.95
CA SER A 14 -13.09 -9.32 3.74
C SER A 14 -11.77 -9.16 3.01
N HIS A 15 -11.83 -8.81 1.72
CA HIS A 15 -10.64 -8.47 0.95
C HIS A 15 -10.08 -7.19 1.55
N GLN A 16 -9.11 -7.38 2.43
CA GLN A 16 -8.43 -6.33 3.15
C GLN A 16 -7.61 -5.48 2.16
N SER A 17 -8.26 -4.45 1.61
CA SER A 17 -7.63 -3.51 0.67
C SER A 17 -6.63 -2.62 1.40
N GLN A 18 -5.52 -2.28 0.75
CA GLN A 18 -4.50 -1.35 1.24
C GLN A 18 -4.48 -0.12 0.34
N LEU A 19 -4.45 1.07 0.95
CA LEU A 19 -4.44 2.33 0.23
C LEU A 19 -3.11 3.04 0.46
N PHE A 20 -2.44 3.36 -0.64
CA PHE A 20 -1.18 4.09 -0.64
C PHE A 20 -1.32 5.40 -1.41
N SER A 21 -0.65 6.44 -0.93
CA SER A 21 -0.45 7.68 -1.68
C SER A 21 0.97 7.69 -2.22
N VAL A 22 1.13 8.03 -3.51
CA VAL A 22 2.43 8.19 -4.15
C VAL A 22 2.57 9.63 -4.62
N ARG A 23 3.65 10.29 -4.21
CA ARG A 23 4.01 11.64 -4.63
C ARG A 23 5.30 11.56 -5.42
N LEU A 24 5.33 12.19 -6.60
CA LEU A 24 6.55 12.39 -7.39
C LEU A 24 6.77 13.89 -7.60
N TRP A 25 8.03 14.31 -7.49
CA TRP A 25 8.43 15.69 -7.77
C TRP A 25 9.85 15.73 -8.32
N LEU A 26 10.13 16.73 -9.15
CA LEU A 26 11.49 17.12 -9.51
C LEU A 26 12.04 17.97 -8.37
N GLU A 27 13.16 17.54 -7.80
CA GLU A 27 13.91 18.28 -6.81
C GLU A 27 15.08 18.99 -7.50
N ASP A 28 15.14 20.31 -7.38
CA ASP A 28 16.25 21.12 -7.85
C ASP A 28 17.44 20.96 -6.90
N LEU A 29 18.57 20.51 -7.43
CA LEU A 29 19.82 20.31 -6.67
C LEU A 29 20.81 21.46 -6.86
N GLY A 30 20.42 22.50 -7.60
CA GLY A 30 21.30 23.58 -8.02
C GLY A 30 22.14 23.22 -9.24
N GLU A 31 22.84 24.22 -9.79
CA GLU A 31 23.74 24.06 -10.95
C GLU A 31 23.04 23.48 -12.20
N GLY A 32 21.73 23.75 -12.35
CA GLY A 32 20.94 23.24 -13.47
C GLY A 32 20.66 21.72 -13.40
N ARG A 33 20.90 21.10 -12.25
CA ARG A 33 20.61 19.68 -12.02
C ARG A 33 19.28 19.52 -11.30
N SER A 34 18.47 18.59 -11.77
CA SER A 34 17.24 18.19 -11.09
C SER A 34 17.19 16.66 -11.00
N GLU A 35 16.72 16.16 -9.87
CA GLU A 35 16.51 14.74 -9.65
C GLU A 35 15.04 14.44 -9.41
N TRP A 36 14.55 13.34 -10.00
CA TRP A 36 13.25 12.82 -9.63
C TRP A 36 13.30 12.21 -8.22
N ARG A 37 12.40 12.67 -7.37
CA ARG A 37 12.17 12.14 -6.04
C ARG A 37 10.75 11.61 -5.94
N GLY A 38 10.62 10.58 -5.14
CA GLY A 38 9.35 9.96 -4.85
C GLY A 38 9.18 9.68 -3.38
N GLN A 39 7.93 9.69 -2.93
CA GLN A 39 7.52 9.23 -1.62
C GLN A 39 6.26 8.39 -1.76
N VAL A 40 6.24 7.24 -1.10
CA VAL A 40 5.04 6.45 -0.85
C VAL A 40 4.64 6.57 0.61
N GLN A 41 3.34 6.67 0.85
CA GLN A 41 2.75 6.68 2.18
C GLN A 41 1.61 5.66 2.27
N ASP A 42 1.63 4.80 3.29
CA ASP A 42 0.44 4.03 3.68
C ASP A 42 -0.54 4.98 4.37
N VAL A 43 -1.73 5.13 3.79
CA VAL A 43 -2.76 6.06 4.28
C VAL A 43 -3.29 5.67 5.66
N ARG A 44 -3.30 4.37 5.97
CA ARG A 44 -3.82 3.84 7.23
C ARG A 44 -2.84 3.98 8.38
N THR A 45 -1.56 3.64 8.16
CA THR A 45 -0.53 3.68 9.23
C THR A 45 0.21 5.01 9.29
N GLY A 46 0.22 5.75 8.19
CA GLY A 46 1.04 6.94 8.03
C GLY A 46 2.51 6.65 7.75
N GLU A 47 2.93 5.38 7.63
CA GLU A 47 4.29 4.98 7.27
C GLU A 47 4.69 5.58 5.92
N ARG A 48 5.89 6.16 5.84
CA ARG A 48 6.41 6.85 4.64
C ARG A 48 7.75 6.28 4.24
N ARG A 49 7.94 6.05 2.94
CA ARG A 49 9.22 5.64 2.35
C ARG A 49 9.54 6.47 1.13
N TYR A 50 10.81 6.84 0.98
CA TYR A 50 11.30 7.61 -0.15
C TYR A 50 11.96 6.70 -1.20
N PHE A 51 11.79 7.04 -2.47
CA PHE A 51 12.37 6.34 -3.60
C PHE A 51 12.88 7.33 -4.66
N ARG A 52 13.80 6.88 -5.51
CA ARG A 52 14.37 7.67 -6.61
C ARG A 52 14.12 7.07 -7.99
N ASP A 53 13.67 5.82 -8.02
CA ASP A 53 13.41 5.05 -9.22
C ASP A 53 12.22 4.11 -9.02
N TRP A 54 11.71 3.57 -10.13
CA TRP A 54 10.52 2.74 -10.12
C TRP A 54 10.72 1.38 -9.43
N ALA A 55 11.90 0.77 -9.58
CA ALA A 55 12.20 -0.51 -8.96
C ALA A 55 12.16 -0.40 -7.42
N ARG A 56 12.67 0.71 -6.88
CA ARG A 56 12.63 0.98 -5.45
C ARG A 56 11.21 1.22 -4.94
N LEU A 57 10.33 1.84 -5.71
CA LEU A 57 8.90 1.95 -5.33
C LEU A 57 8.24 0.57 -5.24
N VAL A 58 8.44 -0.28 -6.26
CA VAL A 58 7.84 -1.63 -6.28
C VAL A 58 8.29 -2.44 -5.06
N ALA A 59 9.59 -2.42 -4.75
CA ALA A 59 10.13 -3.07 -3.56
C ALA A 59 9.51 -2.52 -2.26
N CYS A 60 9.38 -1.18 -2.15
CA CYS A 60 8.74 -0.56 -0.99
C CYS A 60 7.27 -1.02 -0.83
N LEU A 61 6.50 -1.06 -1.92
CA LEU A 61 5.11 -1.50 -1.89
C LEU A 61 5.01 -2.98 -1.49
N GLN A 62 5.87 -3.85 -2.01
CA GLN A 62 5.90 -5.27 -1.64
C GLN A 62 6.17 -5.47 -0.14
N GLU A 63 7.19 -4.81 0.40
CA GLU A 63 7.52 -4.88 1.83
C GLU A 63 6.37 -4.36 2.72
N MET A 64 5.69 -3.28 2.31
CA MET A 64 4.54 -2.72 3.04
C MET A 64 3.33 -3.65 2.97
N LEU A 65 3.08 -4.29 1.82
CA LEU A 65 2.03 -5.29 1.65
C LEU A 65 2.28 -6.53 2.53
N ASP A 66 3.52 -7.01 2.57
CA ASP A 66 3.92 -8.19 3.35
C ASP A 66 3.84 -7.93 4.87
N THR A 67 4.18 -6.72 5.32
CA THR A 67 4.07 -6.34 6.74
C THR A 67 2.65 -6.51 7.28
N ARG A 68 1.61 -6.29 6.45
CA ARG A 68 0.22 -6.57 6.85
C ARG A 68 -0.07 -8.07 6.94
N SER A 69 0.53 -8.87 6.05
CA SER A 69 0.34 -10.33 6.07
C SER A 69 1.01 -10.99 7.29
N ALA A 70 2.01 -10.33 7.90
CA ALA A 70 2.65 -10.76 9.14
C ALA A 70 1.80 -10.48 10.41
N GLY A 71 0.66 -9.80 10.28
CA GLY A 71 -0.29 -9.56 11.38
C GLY A 71 -1.24 -10.73 11.64
N THR A 72 -0.72 -11.96 11.72
CA THR A 72 -1.45 -13.13 12.24
C THR A 72 -0.47 -14.13 12.85
N GLN A 73 -0.28 -14.01 14.16
CA GLN A 73 -0.09 -15.15 15.06
C GLN A 73 -0.66 -14.81 16.44
#